data_AF-A0A501XDP8-F1
#
_entry.id   AF-A0A501XDP8-F1
#
_cell.length_a   1.000
_cell.length_b   1.000
_cell.length_c   1.000
_cell.angle_alpha   90.00
_cell.angle_beta   90.00
_cell.angle_gamma   90.00
#
_symmetry.space_group_name_H-M   'P 1'
#
loop_
_entity.id
_entity.type
_entity.pdbx_description
1 polymer ?
#
loop_
_entity_poly.entity_id
_entity_poly.type
_entity_poly.pdbx_seq_one_letter_code
_entity_poly.pdbx_strand_id
1 'polypeptide(L)'
;MLANVFSSIFNFAMFTFVVFIFVLWLWLLFSVIGDLFRRHDIGGFGKVLWIIFLVLLPYLGVFAYILTQGRGMGERQVAQMKQAQHDLREFVGFSPADELKKLDELKAAGSISADEYGKLRAKVLG
;
A
#
# COMPACT_ATOMS: atom_id res chain seq x y z
N MET A 1 -21.51 -2.52 -51.19
CA MET A 1 -20.27 -1.73 -50.96
C MET A 1 -20.15 -1.29 -49.49
N LEU A 2 -21.12 -0.55 -48.93
CA LEU A 2 -21.07 -0.06 -47.53
C LEU A 2 -21.01 -1.18 -46.46
N ALA A 3 -21.76 -2.28 -46.64
CA ALA A 3 -21.74 -3.41 -45.70
C ALA A 3 -20.36 -4.10 -45.60
N ASN A 4 -19.61 -4.18 -46.71
CA ASN A 4 -18.27 -4.78 -46.74
C ASN A 4 -17.22 -3.88 -46.08
N VAL A 5 -17.42 -2.56 -46.15
CA VAL A 5 -16.55 -1.59 -45.47
C VAL A 5 -16.78 -1.68 -43.96
N PHE A 6 -18.03 -1.73 -43.52
CA PHE A 6 -18.37 -1.88 -42.10
C PHE A 6 -17.82 -3.18 -41.50
N SER A 7 -17.98 -4.32 -42.19
CA SER A 7 -17.44 -5.60 -41.72
C SER A 7 -15.91 -5.61 -41.67
N SER A 8 -15.23 -4.98 -42.62
CA SER A 8 -13.77 -4.86 -42.62
C SER A 8 -13.25 -4.02 -41.46
N ILE A 9 -13.90 -2.88 -41.18
CA ILE A 9 -13.56 -2.01 -40.03
C ILE A 9 -13.80 -2.76 -38.72
N PHE A 10 -14.95 -3.45 -38.59
CA PHE A 10 -15.27 -4.22 -37.40
C PHE A 10 -14.30 -5.38 -37.18
N ASN A 11 -13.93 -6.11 -38.23
CA ASN A 11 -12.93 -7.18 -38.15
C ASN A 11 -11.56 -6.66 -37.71
N PHE A 12 -11.13 -5.52 -38.26
CA PHE A 12 -9.88 -4.88 -37.85
C PHE A 12 -9.92 -4.42 -36.38
N ALA A 13 -11.02 -3.80 -35.94
CA ALA A 13 -11.21 -3.37 -34.56
C ALA A 13 -11.22 -4.56 -33.59
N MET A 14 -11.96 -5.63 -33.91
CA MET A 14 -11.99 -6.86 -33.13
C MET A 14 -10.62 -7.53 -33.06
N PHE A 15 -9.90 -7.63 -34.17
CA PHE A 15 -8.54 -8.17 -34.19
C PHE A 15 -7.60 -7.35 -33.30
N THR A 16 -7.64 -6.03 -33.43
CA THR A 16 -6.84 -5.12 -32.60
C THR A 16 -7.18 -5.27 -31.11
N PHE A 17 -8.47 -5.40 -30.78
CA PHE A 17 -8.95 -5.61 -29.41
C PHE A 17 -8.47 -6.94 -28.83
N VAL A 18 -8.53 -8.03 -29.60
CA VAL A 18 -8.01 -9.34 -29.18
C VAL A 18 -6.50 -9.29 -28.94
N VAL A 19 -5.74 -8.65 -29.84
CA VAL A 19 -4.29 -8.46 -29.66
C VAL A 19 -4.01 -7.61 -28.42
N PHE A 20 -4.76 -6.55 -28.19
CA PHE A 20 -4.63 -5.73 -26.99
C PHE A 20 -4.86 -6.53 -25.70
N ILE A 21 -5.93 -7.33 -25.64
CA ILE A 21 -6.18 -8.23 -24.50
C ILE A 21 -5.06 -9.25 -24.33
N PHE A 22 -4.53 -9.81 -25.41
CA PHE A 22 -3.42 -10.75 -25.36
C PHE A 22 -2.13 -10.10 -24.81
N VAL A 23 -1.81 -8.88 -25.25
CA VAL A 23 -0.67 -8.11 -24.71
C VAL A 23 -0.88 -7.78 -23.24
N LEU A 24 -2.08 -7.35 -22.84
CA LEU A 24 -2.42 -7.15 -21.42
C LEU A 24 -2.26 -8.43 -20.61
N TRP A 25 -2.68 -9.57 -21.16
CA TRP A 25 -2.53 -10.86 -20.52
C TRP A 25 -1.05 -11.22 -20.30
N LEU A 26 -0.21 -11.07 -21.33
CA LEU A 26 1.24 -11.28 -21.19
C LEU A 26 1.85 -10.32 -20.15
N TRP A 27 1.45 -9.05 -20.18
CA TRP A 27 1.92 -8.05 -19.22
C TRP A 27 1.57 -8.43 -17.78
N LEU A 28 0.33 -8.87 -17.53
CA LEU A 28 -0.10 -9.37 -16.22
C LEU A 28 0.68 -10.63 -15.81
N LEU A 29 0.88 -11.57 -16.74
CA LEU A 29 1.64 -12.79 -16.48
C LEU A 29 3.07 -12.44 -16.01
N PHE A 30 3.79 -11.60 -16.74
CA PHE A 30 5.14 -11.17 -16.36
C PHE A 30 5.17 -10.37 -15.05
N SER A 31 4.18 -9.50 -14.83
CA SER A 31 4.06 -8.74 -13.59
C SER A 31 3.88 -9.66 -12.36
N VAL A 32 2.95 -10.62 -12.45
CA VAL A 32 2.67 -11.58 -11.37
C VAL A 32 3.86 -12.50 -11.13
N ILE A 33 4.51 -12.97 -12.19
CA ILE A 33 5.75 -13.75 -12.09
C ILE A 33 6.83 -12.93 -11.38
N GLY A 34 7.02 -11.67 -11.78
CA GLY A 34 7.98 -10.76 -11.15
C GLY A 34 7.70 -10.55 -9.65
N ASP A 35 6.45 -10.30 -9.26
CA ASP A 35 6.04 -10.18 -7.85
C ASP A 35 6.31 -11.48 -7.07
N LEU A 36 5.96 -12.63 -7.66
CA LEU A 36 6.18 -13.95 -7.09
C LEU A 36 7.67 -14.24 -6.85
N PHE A 37 8.55 -13.81 -7.75
CA PHE A 37 9.99 -13.99 -7.57
C PHE A 37 10.58 -13.07 -6.50
N ARG A 38 10.08 -11.84 -6.35
CA ARG A 38 10.49 -10.87 -5.30
C ARG A 38 10.08 -11.30 -3.90
N ARG A 39 9.09 -12.17 -3.79
CA ARG A 39 8.65 -12.79 -2.54
C ARG A 39 9.64 -13.85 -2.07
N HIS A 40 10.22 -13.61 -0.89
CA HIS A 40 11.17 -14.52 -0.22
C HIS A 40 10.46 -15.51 0.73
N ASP A 41 9.18 -15.27 1.04
CA ASP A 41 8.30 -16.11 1.85
C ASP A 41 7.84 -17.40 1.13
N ILE A 42 7.94 -17.43 -0.20
CA ILE A 42 7.52 -18.57 -1.02
C ILE A 42 8.75 -19.37 -1.48
N GLY A 43 8.81 -20.66 -1.11
CA GLY A 43 9.86 -21.57 -1.56
C GLY A 43 9.81 -21.85 -3.07
N GLY A 44 10.93 -22.31 -3.65
CA GLY A 44 11.06 -22.51 -5.10
C GLY A 44 10.01 -23.43 -5.72
N PHE A 45 9.64 -24.52 -5.03
CA PHE A 45 8.58 -25.42 -5.48
C PHE A 45 7.20 -24.74 -5.58
N GLY A 46 6.88 -23.88 -4.61
CA GLY A 46 5.65 -23.09 -4.63
C GLY A 46 5.62 -22.13 -5.83
N LYS A 47 6.75 -21.53 -6.18
CA LYS A 47 6.86 -20.65 -7.36
C LYS A 47 6.56 -21.41 -8.67
N VAL A 48 7.09 -22.63 -8.81
CA VAL A 48 6.85 -23.47 -10.01
C VAL A 48 5.37 -23.83 -10.15
N LEU A 49 4.72 -24.26 -9.06
CA LEU A 49 3.30 -24.60 -9.08
C LEU A 49 2.42 -23.40 -9.47
N TRP A 50 2.76 -22.21 -8.97
CA TRP A 50 2.07 -20.97 -9.33
C TRP A 50 2.20 -20.61 -10.81
N ILE A 51 3.39 -20.80 -11.39
CA ILE A 51 3.61 -20.56 -12.82
C ILE A 51 2.76 -21.51 -13.66
N ILE A 52 2.74 -22.80 -13.31
CA ILE A 52 1.91 -23.79 -14.01
C ILE A 52 0.42 -23.41 -13.92
N PHE A 53 -0.04 -23.01 -12.74
CA PHE A 53 -1.43 -22.59 -12.53
C PHE A 53 -1.80 -21.36 -13.36
N LEU A 54 -0.92 -20.35 -13.44
CA LEU A 54 -1.11 -19.15 -14.25
C LEU A 54 -1.15 -19.43 -15.76
N VAL A 55 -0.37 -20.41 -16.24
CA VAL A 55 -0.34 -20.78 -17.65
C VAL A 55 -1.58 -21.59 -18.05
N LEU A 56 -2.00 -22.54 -17.22
CA LEU A 56 -3.14 -23.41 -17.51
C LEU A 56 -4.49 -22.70 -17.31
N LEU A 57 -4.56 -21.80 -16.34
CA LEU A 57 -5.79 -21.10 -15.96
C LEU A 57 -5.50 -19.60 -15.86
N PRO A 58 -5.36 -18.87 -16.99
CA PRO A 58 -4.86 -17.50 -17.00
C PRO A 58 -5.66 -16.52 -16.13
N TYR A 59 -6.98 -16.41 -16.35
CA TYR A 59 -7.81 -15.51 -15.56
C TYR A 59 -8.00 -16.00 -14.12
N LEU A 60 -8.21 -17.31 -13.94
CA LEU A 60 -8.38 -17.91 -12.61
C LEU A 60 -7.10 -17.79 -11.76
N GLY A 61 -5.94 -17.91 -12.39
CA GLY A 61 -4.62 -17.82 -11.80
C GLY A 61 -4.34 -16.44 -11.26
N VAL A 62 -4.64 -15.40 -12.03
CA VAL A 62 -4.48 -14.01 -11.58
C VAL A 62 -5.42 -13.71 -10.41
N PHE A 63 -6.69 -14.15 -10.46
CA PHE A 63 -7.62 -13.92 -9.34
C PHE A 63 -7.24 -14.70 -8.09
N ALA A 64 -6.86 -15.97 -8.22
CA ALA A 64 -6.37 -16.77 -7.10
C ALA A 64 -5.10 -16.16 -6.49
N TYR A 65 -4.21 -15.61 -7.32
CA TYR A 65 -3.01 -14.92 -6.85
C TYR A 65 -3.37 -13.73 -5.97
N ILE A 66 -4.25 -12.85 -6.46
CA ILE A 66 -4.70 -11.68 -5.71
C ILE A 66 -5.41 -12.09 -4.41
N LEU A 67 -6.25 -13.12 -4.42
CA LEU A 67 -6.97 -13.60 -3.24
C LEU A 67 -6.05 -14.20 -2.17
N THR A 68 -5.09 -15.02 -2.59
CA THR A 68 -4.20 -15.75 -1.66
C THR A 68 -3.02 -14.88 -1.19
N GLN A 69 -2.48 -14.03 -2.07
CA GLN A 69 -1.30 -13.22 -1.78
C GLN A 69 -1.60 -11.72 -1.55
N GLY A 70 -2.84 -11.26 -1.74
CA GLY A 70 -3.24 -9.86 -1.53
C GLY A 70 -3.34 -9.44 -0.06
N ARG A 71 -3.44 -10.40 0.88
CA ARG A 71 -3.64 -10.13 2.33
C ARG A 71 -2.49 -9.36 2.98
N GLY A 72 -1.29 -9.38 2.40
CA GLY A 72 -0.14 -8.64 2.93
C GLY A 72 -0.22 -7.11 2.79
N MET A 73 -1.14 -6.56 1.98
CA MET A 73 -1.24 -5.10 1.81
C MET A 73 -1.89 -4.40 3.01
N GLY A 74 -2.89 -5.01 3.65
CA GLY A 74 -3.55 -4.44 4.82
C GLY A 74 -2.66 -4.44 6.06
N GLU A 75 -1.96 -5.55 6.30
CA GLU A 75 -1.10 -5.69 7.49
C GLU A 75 0.14 -4.78 7.42
N ARG A 76 0.72 -4.60 6.23
CA ARG A 76 1.87 -3.70 6.04
C ARG A 76 1.49 -2.23 6.16
N GLN A 77 0.31 -1.81 5.73
CA GLN A 77 -0.15 -0.43 5.95
C GLN A 77 -0.32 -0.13 7.45
N VAL A 78 -0.89 -1.07 8.22
CA VAL A 78 -1.05 -0.89 9.67
C VAL A 78 0.32 -0.87 10.36
N ALA A 79 1.24 -1.75 9.97
CA ALA A 79 2.60 -1.77 10.51
C ALA A 79 3.39 -0.49 10.16
N GLN A 80 3.30 -0.01 8.92
CA GLN A 80 3.95 1.23 8.48
C GLN A 80 3.34 2.47 9.13
N MET A 81 2.02 2.52 9.34
CA MET A 81 1.39 3.59 10.09
C MET A 81 1.85 3.62 11.55
N LYS A 82 1.98 2.45 12.20
CA LYS A 82 2.52 2.37 13.56
C LYS A 82 3.99 2.79 13.63
N GLN A 83 4.81 2.37 12.67
CA GLN A 83 6.22 2.75 12.59
C GLN A 83 6.36 4.26 12.33
N ALA A 84 5.61 4.82 11.38
CA ALA A 84 5.64 6.26 11.08
C ALA A 84 5.17 7.11 12.27
N GLN A 85 4.19 6.64 13.05
CA GLN A 85 3.81 7.31 14.30
C GLN A 85 4.90 7.26 15.37
N HIS A 86 5.66 6.15 15.43
CA HIS A 86 6.78 6.02 16.35
C HIS A 86 7.94 6.93 15.94
N ASP A 87 8.31 6.92 14.66
CA ASP A 87 9.40 7.74 14.11
C ASP A 87 9.05 9.25 14.16
N LEU A 88 7.77 9.63 14.00
CA LEU A 88 7.30 11.00 14.22
C LEU A 88 7.45 11.44 15.68
N ARG A 89 7.21 10.56 16.65
CA ARG A 89 7.46 10.87 18.08
C ARG A 89 8.93 10.99 18.40
N GLU A 90 9.80 10.29 17.65
CA GLU A 90 11.24 10.29 17.87
C GLU A 90 11.94 11.48 17.17
N PHE A 91 11.51 11.85 15.95
CA PHE A 91 12.04 13.00 15.21
C PHE A 91 11.43 14.34 15.63
N VAL A 92 10.13 14.38 15.92
CA VAL A 92 9.51 15.53 16.56
C VAL A 92 9.76 15.36 18.04
N GLY A 93 10.97 15.73 18.49
CA GLY A 93 11.29 15.89 19.89
C GLY A 93 10.34 16.91 20.53
N PHE A 94 9.13 16.47 20.90
CA PHE A 94 8.38 17.05 22.00
C PHE A 94 9.16 16.67 23.26
N SER A 95 10.33 17.30 23.41
CA SER A 95 11.09 17.23 24.64
C SER A 95 10.15 17.74 25.72
N PRO A 96 9.86 16.96 26.76
CA PRO A 96 9.09 17.45 27.90
C PRO A 96 9.66 18.76 28.45
N ALA A 97 10.95 19.02 28.26
CA ALA A 97 11.60 20.28 28.61
C ALA A 97 11.07 21.49 27.82
N ASP A 98 10.75 21.35 26.53
CA ASP A 98 10.22 22.45 25.71
C ASP A 98 8.76 22.76 26.06
N GLU A 99 7.96 21.73 26.37
CA GLU A 99 6.59 21.92 26.88
C GLU A 99 6.60 22.56 28.27
N LEU A 100 7.52 22.14 29.15
CA LEU A 100 7.70 22.76 30.47
C LEU A 100 8.11 24.23 30.36
N LYS A 101 9.04 24.56 29.45
CA LYS A 101 9.44 25.94 29.20
C LYS A 101 8.28 26.80 28.71
N LYS A 102 7.44 26.25 27.81
CA LYS A 102 6.24 26.95 27.31
C LYS A 102 5.17 27.12 28.40
N LEU A 103 5.01 26.14 29.30
CA LEU A 103 4.14 26.26 30.47
C LEU A 103 4.64 27.32 31.46
N ASP A 104 5.95 27.43 31.65
CA ASP A 104 6.57 28.47 32.48
C ASP A 104 6.36 29.88 31.89
N GLU A 105 6.50 30.02 30.57
CA GLU A 105 6.21 31.28 29.85
C GLU A 105 4.74 31.69 29.96
N LEU A 106 3.81 30.74 29.81
CA LEU A 106 2.36 31.00 29.96
C LEU A 106 1.98 31.40 31.39
N LYS A 107 2.62 30.80 32.39
CA LYS A 107 2.46 31.16 33.80
C LYS A 107 3.03 32.56 34.08
N ALA A 108 4.22 32.85 33.56
CA ALA A 108 4.86 34.16 33.71
C ALA A 108 4.06 35.28 33.01
N ALA A 109 3.41 34.97 31.89
CA ALA A 109 2.49 35.86 31.19
C ALA A 109 1.12 36.00 31.88
N GLY A 110 0.87 35.28 32.98
CA GLY A 110 -0.41 35.29 33.70
C GLY A 110 -1.58 34.70 32.91
N SER A 111 -1.30 33.98 31.82
CA SER A 111 -2.32 33.39 30.95
C SER A 111 -2.95 32.12 31.55
N ILE A 112 -2.31 31.54 32.56
CA ILE A 112 -2.78 30.36 33.30
C ILE A 112 -2.59 30.56 34.80
N SER A 113 -3.50 30.00 35.60
CA SER A 113 -3.42 30.02 37.05
C SER A 113 -2.40 29.01 37.60
N ALA A 114 -1.99 29.17 38.86
CA ALA A 114 -1.05 28.25 39.51
C ALA A 114 -1.59 26.81 39.62
N ASP A 115 -2.92 26.65 39.79
CA ASP A 115 -3.58 25.36 39.86
C ASP A 115 -3.64 24.67 38.48
N GLU A 116 -3.93 25.43 37.42
CA GLU A 116 -3.90 24.93 36.04
C GLU A 116 -2.49 24.55 35.60
N TYR A 117 -1.49 25.37 35.95
CA TYR A 117 -0.09 25.06 35.70
C TYR A 117 0.33 23.75 36.39
N GLY A 118 -0.07 23.53 37.65
CA GLY A 118 0.23 22.30 38.38
C GLY A 118 -0.35 21.05 37.69
N LYS A 119 -1.61 21.12 37.24
CA LYS A 119 -2.29 20.04 36.52
C LYS A 119 -1.64 19.74 35.16
N LEU A 120 -1.28 20.78 34.41
CA LEU A 120 -0.65 20.63 33.09
C LEU A 120 0.79 20.11 33.21
N ARG A 121 1.57 20.61 34.18
CA ARG A 121 2.94 20.15 34.44
C ARG A 121 2.97 18.66 34.83
N ALA A 122 2.02 18.21 35.65
CA ALA A 122 1.89 16.79 36.01
C ALA A 122 1.55 15.89 34.82
N LYS A 123 0.84 16.42 33.80
CA LYS A 123 0.50 15.70 32.57
C LYS A 123 1.68 15.57 31.60
N VAL A 124 2.59 16.55 31.59
CA VAL A 124 3.81 16.56 30.76
C VAL A 124 4.91 15.67 31.35
N LEU A 125 4.97 15.58 32.69
CA LEU A 125 5.92 14.72 33.42
C LEU A 125 5.40 13.29 33.67
N GLY A 126 4.16 12.99 33.25
CA GLY A 126 3.43 11.75 33.52
C GLY A 126 3.74 10.62 32.55
#